data_AF-A0A059FRB4-F1
#
_entry.id   AF-A0A059FRB4-F1
#
_cell.length_a   1.000
_cell.length_b   1.000
_cell.length_c   1.000
_cell.angle_alpha   90.00
_cell.angle_beta   90.00
_cell.angle_gamma   90.00
#
_symmetry.space_group_name_H-M   'P 1'
#
loop_
_entity.id
_entity.type
_entity.pdbx_description
1 polymer ?
#
loop_
_entity_poly.entity_id
_entity_poly.type
_entity_poly.pdbx_seq_one_letter_code
_entity_poly.pdbx_strand_id
1 'polypeptide(L)' 'MTLEEQDGLNLTTNIVNCDPADVRIGMPVTVVFEQVEDVWLPLFEPSPARA' A
#
# COMPACT_ATOMS: atom_id res chain seq x y z
N MET A 1 3.67 8.64 -3.17
CA MET A 1 2.79 7.70 -3.89
C MET A 1 1.39 8.22 -3.64
N THR A 2 0.70 8.67 -4.69
CA THR A 2 -0.66 9.21 -4.57
C THR A 2 -1.65 8.05 -4.56
N LEU A 3 -2.60 8.03 -3.62
CA LEU A 3 -3.68 7.04 -3.56
C LEU A 3 -4.76 7.33 -4.62
N GLU A 4 -5.24 6.31 -5.35
CA GLU A 4 -6.26 6.47 -6.41
C GLU A 4 -7.60 7.00 -5.89
N GLU A 5 -7.91 6.80 -4.61
CA GLU A 5 -9.20 7.16 -4.00
C GLU A 5 -9.23 8.59 -3.44
N GLN A 6 -8.08 9.26 -3.33
CA GLN A 6 -7.95 10.61 -2.76
C GLN A 6 -6.90 11.43 -3.52
N ASP A 7 -7.37 12.22 -4.50
CA ASP A 7 -6.52 13.12 -5.28
C ASP A 7 -5.71 14.05 -4.38
N GLY A 8 -4.38 14.01 -4.54
CA GLY A 8 -3.42 14.84 -3.80
C GLY A 8 -2.90 14.24 -2.50
N LEU A 9 -3.48 13.14 -1.98
CA LEU A 9 -2.96 12.47 -0.79
C LEU A 9 -1.76 11.60 -1.15
N ASN A 10 -0.58 11.97 -0.63
CA ASN A 10 0.62 11.15 -0.69
C ASN A 10 0.96 10.61 0.70
N LEU A 11 0.97 9.29 0.84
CA LEU A 11 1.38 8.62 2.06
C LEU A 11 2.77 7.99 1.87
N THR A 12 3.66 8.19 2.85
CA THR A 12 4.93 7.48 2.93
C THR A 12 4.75 6.28 3.86
N THR A 13 4.76 5.09 3.29
CA THR A 13 4.57 3.82 4.01
C THR A 13 5.18 2.67 3.18
N ASN A 14 5.30 1.50 3.78
CA ASN A 14 5.92 0.33 3.14
C ASN A 14 4.93 -0.40 2.23
N ILE A 15 5.47 -0.97 1.15
CA ILE A 15 4.82 -2.03 0.38
C ILE A 15 5.32 -3.37 0.93
N VAL A 16 4.41 -4.21 1.39
CA VAL A 16 4.67 -5.52 2.00
C VAL A 16 4.10 -6.65 1.12
N ASN A 17 4.41 -7.90 1.48
CA ASN A 17 3.92 -9.10 0.79
C ASN A 17 4.34 -9.23 -0.69
N CYS A 18 5.46 -8.62 -1.08
CA CYS A 18 6.06 -8.79 -2.41
C CYS A 18 7.59 -8.73 -2.35
N ASP A 19 8.25 -9.18 -3.42
CA ASP A 19 9.69 -8.93 -3.59
C ASP A 19 9.91 -7.43 -3.87
N PRO A 20 10.84 -6.74 -3.19
CA PRO A 20 11.17 -5.36 -3.48
C PRO A 20 11.57 -5.09 -4.94
N ALA A 21 12.12 -6.09 -5.64
CA ALA A 21 12.49 -5.97 -7.04
C ALA A 21 11.28 -5.89 -7.99
N ASP A 22 10.10 -6.34 -7.55
CA ASP A 22 8.87 -6.28 -8.34
C ASP A 22 8.17 -4.91 -8.26
N VAL A 23 8.54 -4.07 -7.29
CA VAL A 23 7.92 -2.77 -7.05
C VAL A 23 8.21 -1.81 -8.20
N ARG A 24 7.16 -1.22 -8.75
CA ARG A 24 7.25 -0.26 -9.86
C ARG A 24 6.32 0.93 -9.68
N ILE A 25 6.68 2.06 -10.27
CA ILE A 25 5.83 3.26 -10.32
C ILE A 25 4.52 2.90 -11.05
N GLY A 26 3.39 3.32 -10.47
CA GLY A 26 2.05 3.02 -10.98
C GLY A 26 1.61 1.57 -10.77
N MET A 27 2.26 0.81 -9.87
CA MET A 27 1.73 -0.47 -9.40
C MET A 27 0.46 -0.22 -8.57
N PRO A 28 -0.67 -0.89 -8.88
CA PRO A 28 -1.87 -0.82 -8.04
C PRO A 28 -1.62 -1.53 -6.71
N VAL A 29 -2.05 -0.91 -5.63
CA VAL A 29 -1.86 -1.42 -4.26
C VAL A 29 -3.17 -1.35 -3.48
N THR A 30 -3.32 -2.23 -2.50
CA THR A 30 -4.45 -2.22 -1.55
C THR A 30 -3.90 -2.05 -0.14
N VAL A 31 -4.63 -1.32 0.70
CA VAL A 31 -4.23 -1.09 2.10
C VAL A 31 -4.44 -2.35 2.93
N VAL A 32 -3.47 -2.63 3.80
CA VAL A 32 -3.58 -3.61 4.89
C VAL A 32 -3.23 -2.91 6.20
N PHE A 33 -3.84 -3.36 7.29
CA PHE A 33 -3.61 -2.77 8.61
C PHE A 33 -2.85 -3.76 9.48
N GLU A 34 -1.67 -3.32 9.95
CA GLU A 34 -0.91 -4.04 10.96
C GLU A 34 -1.24 -3.48 12.34
N GLN A 35 -1.57 -4.36 13.28
CA GLN A 35 -1.77 -3.95 14.66
C GLN A 35 -0.42 -3.86 15.36
N VAL A 36 -0.08 -2.66 15.83
CA VAL A 36 1.13 -2.41 16.62
C VAL A 36 0.66 -1.82 17.95
N GLU A 37 0.81 -2.60 19.02
CA GLU A 37 0.32 -2.22 20.35
C GLU A 37 -1.18 -1.85 20.33
N ASP A 38 -1.52 -0.59 20.62
CA ASP A 38 -2.86 -0.03 20.65
C ASP A 38 -3.25 0.74 19.37
N VAL A 39 -2.38 0.76 18.35
CA VAL A 39 -2.62 1.45 17.08
C VAL A 39 -2.70 0.50 15.89
N TRP A 40 -3.41 0.95 14.84
CA TRP A 40 -3.48 0.27 13.55
C TRP A 40 -2.69 1.06 12.52
N LEU A 41 -1.56 0.50 12.08
CA LEU A 41 -0.66 1.12 11.12
C LEU A 41 -1.08 0.73 9.69
N PRO A 42 -1.38 1.70 8.80
CA PRO A 42 -1.68 1.41 7.41
C PRO A 42 -0.40 1.11 6.62
N LEU A 43 -0.33 -0.10 6.08
CA LEU A 43 0.66 -0.58 5.12
C LEU A 43 -0.03 -0.88 3.79
N PHE A 44 0.73 -1.18 2.75
CA PHE A 44 0.20 -1.48 1.42
C PHE A 44 0.76 -2.79 0.90
N GLU A 45 -0.01 -3.50 0.09
CA GLU A 45 0.45 -4.67 -0.65
C GLU A 45 0.01 -4.58 -2.11
N PRO A 46 0.67 -5.28 -3.05
CA PRO A 46 0.21 -5.32 -4.44
C PRO A 46 -1.26 -5.77 -4.49
N SER A 47 -2.08 -4.99 -5.19
CA SER A 47 -3.50 -5.31 -5.29
C SER A 47 -3.68 -6.63 -6.03
N PRO A 48 -4.50 -7.57 -5.52
CA PRO A 48 -4.88 -8.74 -6.32
C PRO A 48 -5.53 -8.23 -7.61
N ALA A 49 -5.25 -8.90 -8.73
CA ALA A 49 -5.83 -8.52 -10.02
C ALA A 49 -7.33 -8.34 -9.86
N ARG A 50 -7.81 -7.10 -10.04
CA ARG A 50 -9.22 -6.75 -9.89
C ARG A 50 -10.03 -7.62 -10.87
N ALA A 51 -10.96 -8.41 -10.35
CA ALA A 51 -11.97 -9.09 -11.17
C ALA A 51 -12.88 -8.06 -11.86
#